data_AF-A0A158PI37-F1
#
_entry.id   AF-A0A158PI37-F1
#
_cell.length_a   1.000
_cell.length_b   1.000
_cell.length_c   1.000
_cell.angle_alpha   90.00
_cell.angle_beta   90.00
_cell.angle_gamma   90.00
#
_symmetry.space_group_name_H-M   'P 1'
#
loop_
_entity.id
_entity.type
_entity.pdbx_description
1 polymer ?
#
loop_
_entity_poly.entity_id
_entity_poly.type
_entity_poly.pdbx_seq_one_letter_code
_entity_poly.pdbx_strand_id
1 'polypeptide(L)'
;MKSWCFRRDISSKIRLRFPTVKSLIDAGLLTQKEYEALESMHEECRTIRWMAPLHWIQQIMRKEEEENKPTAALLNNFLTELKLYRQSLRKLFCYDWVCVPLVYTQVAALATYACFFFALFGRQNLIPELKAGKEIDLIIPIFTIVQFMFFVGWFKVGQDLMRPFGLDDDDIELNYILDRNFATSFAITMPFNWSFE
;
A
#
# COMPACT_ATOMS: atom_id res chain seq x y z
N MET A 1 -9.32 -14.98 -6.98
CA MET A 1 -9.31 -13.80 -7.88
C MET A 1 -10.16 -12.60 -7.42
N LYS A 2 -10.71 -12.54 -6.18
CA LYS A 2 -11.67 -11.48 -5.79
C LYS A 2 -11.25 -10.59 -4.60
N SER A 3 -9.96 -10.36 -4.35
CA SER A 3 -9.44 -9.54 -3.23
C SER A 3 -9.58 -8.00 -3.42
N TRP A 4 -10.61 -7.53 -4.12
CA TRP A 4 -10.73 -6.14 -4.58
C TRP A 4 -11.15 -5.16 -3.49
N CYS A 5 -12.13 -5.54 -2.67
CA CYS A 5 -12.58 -4.74 -1.52
C CYS A 5 -11.41 -4.40 -0.60
N PHE A 6 -10.49 -5.35 -0.42
CA PHE A 6 -9.30 -5.19 0.40
C PHE A 6 -8.32 -4.13 -0.11
N ARG A 7 -7.96 -4.21 -1.40
CA ARG A 7 -6.97 -3.31 -2.00
C ARG A 7 -7.51 -1.90 -2.16
N ARG A 8 -8.83 -1.75 -2.30
CA ARG A 8 -9.52 -0.46 -2.24
C ARG A 8 -9.45 0.18 -0.85
N ASP A 9 -9.59 -0.61 0.21
CA ASP A 9 -9.58 -0.08 1.57
C ASP A 9 -8.15 0.38 1.98
N ILE A 10 -7.11 -0.22 1.39
CA ILE A 10 -5.68 0.06 1.67
C ILE A 10 -5.06 1.14 0.78
N SER A 11 -5.37 1.17 -0.52
CA SER A 11 -4.75 2.13 -1.46
C SER A 11 -5.68 3.27 -1.84
N SER A 12 -5.21 4.50 -1.65
CA SER A 12 -5.93 5.70 -2.07
C SER A 12 -6.11 5.77 -3.58
N LYS A 13 -5.12 5.34 -4.38
CA LYS A 13 -5.21 5.25 -5.86
C LYS A 13 -6.34 4.33 -6.32
N ILE A 14 -6.56 3.20 -5.64
CA ILE A 14 -7.64 2.26 -5.99
C ILE A 14 -8.99 2.77 -5.51
N ARG A 15 -9.03 3.38 -4.32
CA ARG A 15 -10.25 4.01 -3.80
C ARG A 15 -10.77 5.12 -4.71
N LEU A 16 -9.88 5.87 -5.37
CA LEU A 16 -10.28 6.85 -6.39
C LEU A 16 -10.81 6.18 -7.67
N ARG A 17 -10.20 5.08 -8.11
CA ARG A 17 -10.64 4.32 -9.29
C ARG A 17 -11.98 3.61 -9.07
N PHE A 18 -12.22 3.10 -7.86
CA PHE A 18 -13.42 2.36 -7.48
C PHE A 18 -14.04 2.92 -6.20
N PRO A 19 -14.70 4.09 -6.27
CA PRO A 19 -15.19 4.79 -5.07
C PRO A 19 -16.29 4.03 -4.34
N THR A 20 -17.13 3.29 -5.07
CA THR A 20 -18.24 2.52 -4.50
C THR A 20 -18.09 1.02 -4.79
N VAL A 21 -18.71 0.15 -3.99
CA VAL A 21 -18.71 -1.29 -4.30
C VAL A 21 -19.47 -1.54 -5.62
N LYS A 22 -20.47 -0.70 -5.95
CA LYS A 22 -21.18 -0.73 -7.24
C LYS A 22 -20.27 -0.47 -8.44
N SER A 23 -19.27 0.41 -8.31
CA SER A 23 -18.28 0.63 -9.38
C SER A 23 -17.45 -0.62 -9.71
N LEU A 24 -17.37 -1.60 -8.80
CA LEU A 24 -16.75 -2.91 -9.08
C LEU A 24 -17.65 -3.80 -9.95
N ILE A 25 -18.97 -3.61 -9.88
CA ILE A 25 -19.94 -4.29 -10.76
C ILE A 25 -19.83 -3.71 -12.17
N ASP A 26 -19.78 -2.38 -12.29
CA ASP A 26 -19.64 -1.69 -13.57
C ASP A 26 -18.33 -2.06 -14.28
N ALA A 27 -17.27 -2.32 -13.52
CA ALA A 27 -15.98 -2.81 -14.01
C ALA A 27 -15.97 -4.32 -14.35
N GLY A 28 -17.08 -5.04 -14.14
CA GLY A 28 -17.18 -6.49 -14.38
C GLY A 28 -16.39 -7.36 -13.39
N LEU A 29 -15.94 -6.79 -12.27
CA LEU A 29 -15.13 -7.51 -11.26
C LEU A 29 -15.98 -8.28 -10.24
N LEU A 30 -17.23 -7.87 -10.06
CA LEU A 30 -18.20 -8.46 -9.14
C LEU A 30 -19.53 -8.70 -9.87
N THR A 31 -20.14 -9.86 -9.63
CA THR A 31 -21.50 -10.11 -10.12
C THR A 31 -22.53 -9.51 -9.16
N GLN A 32 -23.74 -9.23 -9.67
CA GLN A 32 -24.82 -8.66 -8.85
C GLN A 32 -25.18 -9.55 -7.64
N LYS A 33 -25.19 -10.88 -7.83
CA LYS A 33 -25.43 -11.86 -6.75
C LYS A 33 -24.35 -11.84 -5.68
N GLU A 34 -23.09 -11.66 -6.09
CA GLU A 34 -21.96 -11.55 -5.17
C GLU A 34 -21.95 -10.23 -4.42
N TYR A 35 -22.40 -9.15 -5.07
CA TYR A 35 -22.60 -7.87 -4.41
C TYR A 35 -23.62 -7.98 -3.27
N GLU A 36 -24.78 -8.57 -3.53
CA GLU A 36 -25.83 -8.77 -2.51
C GLU A 36 -25.33 -9.63 -1.34
N ALA A 37 -24.58 -10.70 -1.63
CA ALA A 37 -23.94 -11.52 -0.59
C ALA A 37 -22.87 -10.76 0.22
N LEU A 38 -22.14 -9.83 -0.40
CA LEU A 38 -21.17 -8.99 0.32
C LEU A 38 -21.82 -7.87 1.13
N GLU A 39 -23.00 -7.41 0.72
CA GLU A 39 -23.77 -6.39 1.42
C GLU A 39 -24.42 -6.99 2.67
N SER A 40 -25.02 -8.18 2.57
CA SER A 40 -25.55 -8.90 3.74
C SER A 40 -24.47 -9.22 4.78
N MET A 41 -23.29 -9.69 4.34
CA MET A 41 -22.16 -9.94 5.24
C MET A 41 -21.58 -8.65 5.86
N HIS A 42 -21.80 -7.48 5.25
CA HIS A 42 -21.27 -6.22 5.76
C HIS A 42 -22.00 -5.74 7.01
N GLU A 43 -23.31 -5.99 7.09
CA GLU A 43 -24.14 -5.63 8.24
C GLU A 43 -23.67 -6.35 9.50
N GLU A 44 -23.17 -7.58 9.36
CA GLU A 44 -22.67 -8.39 10.48
C GLU A 44 -21.22 -8.07 10.88
N CYS A 45 -20.33 -7.79 9.91
CA CYS A 45 -18.92 -7.52 10.22
C CYS A 45 -18.21 -6.67 9.15
N ARG A 46 -17.89 -5.41 9.51
CA ARG A 46 -17.24 -4.44 8.60
C ARG A 46 -15.86 -4.89 8.10
N THR A 47 -15.10 -5.61 8.92
CA THR A 47 -13.66 -5.87 8.72
C THR A 47 -13.36 -7.15 7.91
N ILE A 48 -14.34 -8.04 7.70
CA ILE A 48 -14.14 -9.38 7.12
C ILE A 48 -14.39 -9.40 5.60
N ARG A 49 -14.85 -8.28 5.03
CA ARG A 49 -15.24 -8.18 3.61
C ARG A 49 -14.15 -8.66 2.63
N TRP A 50 -12.88 -8.46 2.96
CA TRP A 50 -11.77 -8.93 2.12
C TRP A 50 -11.58 -10.45 2.09
N MET A 51 -12.05 -11.16 3.12
CA MET A 51 -11.91 -12.60 3.26
C MET A 51 -12.99 -13.38 2.51
N ALA A 52 -14.18 -12.80 2.32
CA ALA A 52 -15.31 -13.44 1.64
C ALA A 52 -14.94 -14.05 0.26
N PRO A 53 -14.27 -13.30 -0.64
CA PRO A 53 -13.61 -13.82 -1.84
C PRO A 53 -12.79 -15.11 -1.70
N LEU A 54 -12.00 -15.22 -0.63
CA LEU A 54 -11.14 -16.38 -0.38
C LEU A 54 -11.96 -17.57 0.11
N HIS A 55 -12.99 -17.31 0.93
CA HIS A 55 -13.93 -18.33 1.39
C HIS A 55 -14.74 -18.90 0.24
N TRP A 56 -15.17 -18.08 -0.72
CA TRP A 56 -15.87 -18.57 -1.92
C TRP A 56 -15.00 -19.48 -2.78
N ILE A 57 -13.70 -19.17 -2.94
CA ILE A 57 -12.77 -20.06 -3.64
C ILE A 57 -12.71 -21.42 -2.94
N GLN A 58 -12.59 -21.43 -1.60
CA GLN A 58 -12.60 -22.67 -0.83
C GLN A 58 -13.91 -23.46 -0.95
N GLN A 59 -15.05 -22.78 -1.09
CA GLN A 59 -16.35 -23.43 -1.33
C GLN A 59 -16.42 -24.06 -2.72
N ILE A 60 -15.93 -23.36 -3.75
CA ILE A 60 -15.87 -23.90 -5.12
C ILE A 60 -14.98 -25.16 -5.15
N MET A 61 -13.83 -25.10 -4.48
CA MET A 61 -12.94 -26.27 -4.40
C MET A 61 -13.58 -27.48 -3.71
N ARG A 62 -14.33 -27.26 -2.63
CA ARG A 62 -15.03 -28.36 -1.94
C ARG A 62 -16.08 -29.01 -2.84
N LYS A 63 -16.83 -28.23 -3.60
CA LYS A 63 -17.77 -28.76 -4.59
C LYS A 63 -17.06 -29.59 -5.66
N GLU A 64 -15.95 -29.07 -6.17
CA GLU A 64 -15.13 -29.78 -7.16
C GLU A 64 -14.56 -31.10 -6.61
N GLU A 65 -14.19 -31.12 -5.33
CA GLU A 65 -13.74 -32.33 -4.63
C GLU A 65 -14.84 -33.39 -4.51
N GLU A 66 -16.07 -32.97 -4.22
CA GLU A 66 -17.24 -33.84 -4.12
C GLU A 66 -17.66 -34.42 -5.49
N GLU A 67 -17.64 -33.59 -6.54
CA GLU A 67 -18.12 -33.95 -7.89
C GLU A 67 -17.07 -34.73 -8.71
N ASN A 68 -15.83 -34.22 -8.77
CA ASN A 68 -14.82 -34.72 -9.71
C ASN A 68 -13.70 -35.53 -9.03
N LYS A 69 -13.64 -35.57 -7.69
CA LYS A 69 -12.63 -36.29 -6.88
C LYS A 69 -11.21 -36.19 -7.48
N PRO A 70 -10.68 -34.97 -7.67
CA PRO A 70 -9.38 -34.76 -8.28
C PRO A 70 -8.27 -35.38 -7.42
N THR A 71 -7.09 -35.58 -8.03
CA THR A 71 -5.93 -36.11 -7.32
C THR A 71 -5.61 -35.27 -6.07
N ALA A 72 -5.60 -35.92 -4.90
CA ALA A 72 -5.39 -35.25 -3.61
C ALA A 72 -4.09 -34.42 -3.55
N ALA A 73 -3.05 -34.80 -4.29
CA ALA A 73 -1.80 -34.05 -4.39
C ALA A 73 -2.00 -32.66 -5.04
N LEU A 74 -2.79 -32.57 -6.11
CA LEU A 74 -3.08 -31.30 -6.80
C LEU A 74 -3.92 -30.38 -5.91
N LEU A 75 -4.92 -30.96 -5.22
CA LEU A 75 -5.77 -30.22 -4.29
C LEU A 75 -4.94 -29.63 -3.13
N ASN A 76 -4.07 -30.43 -2.52
CA ASN A 76 -3.21 -30.00 -1.43
C ASN A 76 -2.22 -28.91 -1.86
N ASN A 77 -1.64 -29.03 -3.07
CA ASN A 77 -0.77 -27.99 -3.63
C ASN A 77 -1.53 -26.67 -3.81
N PHE A 78 -2.73 -26.70 -4.42
CA PHE A 78 -3.53 -25.50 -4.60
C PHE A 78 -3.95 -24.87 -3.26
N LEU A 79 -4.38 -25.66 -2.29
CA LEU A 79 -4.75 -25.16 -0.96
C LEU A 79 -3.55 -24.51 -0.25
N THR A 80 -2.35 -25.05 -0.46
CA THR A 80 -1.10 -24.47 0.05
C THR A 80 -0.83 -23.11 -0.58
N GLU A 81 -0.92 -23.00 -1.91
CA GLU A 81 -0.77 -21.72 -2.63
C GLU A 81 -1.83 -20.69 -2.22
N LEU A 82 -3.08 -21.12 -2.05
CA LEU A 82 -4.17 -20.25 -1.56
C LEU A 82 -3.90 -19.74 -0.15
N LYS A 83 -3.32 -20.58 0.73
CA LYS A 83 -2.92 -20.20 2.08
C LYS A 83 -1.78 -19.17 2.04
N LEU A 84 -0.78 -19.36 1.18
CA LEU A 84 0.31 -18.38 0.97
C LEU A 84 -0.24 -17.04 0.48
N TYR A 85 -1.15 -17.06 -0.51
CA TYR A 85 -1.82 -15.86 -1.00
C TYR A 85 -2.58 -15.13 0.11
N ARG A 86 -3.35 -15.87 0.93
CA ARG A 86 -4.06 -15.32 2.09
C ARG A 86 -3.09 -14.71 3.12
N GLN A 87 -1.95 -15.34 3.36
CA GLN A 87 -0.93 -14.80 4.28
C GLN A 87 -0.35 -13.49 3.77
N SER A 88 -0.04 -13.39 2.48
CA SER A 88 0.45 -12.16 1.86
C SER A 88 -0.58 -11.01 1.97
N LEU A 89 -1.86 -11.29 1.73
CA LEU A 89 -2.92 -10.31 1.95
C LEU A 89 -3.03 -9.91 3.43
N ARG A 90 -2.98 -10.86 4.36
CA ARG A 90 -3.00 -10.55 5.79
C ARG A 90 -1.82 -9.68 6.22
N LYS A 91 -0.61 -9.92 5.70
CA LYS A 91 0.55 -9.05 5.97
C LYS A 91 0.27 -7.62 5.52
N LEU A 92 -0.25 -7.44 4.31
CA LEU A 92 -0.64 -6.13 3.79
C LEU A 92 -1.69 -5.45 4.69
N PHE A 93 -2.65 -6.20 5.23
CA PHE A 93 -3.66 -5.68 6.16
C PHE A 93 -3.01 -5.21 7.45
N CYS A 94 -2.07 -5.98 7.99
CA CYS A 94 -1.38 -5.65 9.22
C CYS A 94 -0.51 -4.40 9.08
N TYR A 95 0.10 -4.17 7.91
CA TYR A 95 0.86 -2.94 7.66
C TYR A 95 -0.02 -1.69 7.60
N ASP A 96 -1.23 -1.80 7.06
CA ASP A 96 -2.21 -0.70 7.07
C ASP A 96 -2.79 -0.48 8.48
N TRP A 97 -3.15 -1.58 9.16
CA TRP A 97 -3.76 -1.55 10.49
C TRP A 97 -2.79 -1.07 11.59
N VAL A 98 -1.54 -1.53 11.55
CA VAL A 98 -0.51 -1.16 12.53
C VAL A 98 0.39 -0.09 11.90
N CYS A 99 -0.10 1.15 11.96
CA CYS A 99 0.72 2.31 11.62
C CYS A 99 1.86 2.49 12.63
N VAL A 100 2.98 3.05 12.16
CA VAL A 100 4.07 3.49 13.05
C VAL A 100 3.49 4.43 14.12
N PRO A 101 3.79 4.22 15.41
CA PRO A 101 3.29 5.07 16.47
C PRO A 101 3.53 6.54 16.18
N LEU A 102 2.46 7.34 16.25
CA LEU A 102 2.48 8.76 15.92
C LEU A 102 3.57 9.51 16.70
N VAL A 103 3.77 9.14 17.97
CA VAL A 103 4.78 9.72 18.86
C VAL A 103 6.19 9.62 18.27
N TYR A 104 6.55 8.53 17.59
CA TYR A 104 7.90 8.41 17.00
C TYR A 104 8.13 9.42 15.89
N THR A 105 7.14 9.60 15.00
CA THR A 105 7.22 10.63 13.95
C THR A 105 7.24 12.05 14.52
N GLN A 106 6.49 12.29 15.59
CA GLN A 106 6.42 13.59 16.26
C GLN A 106 7.73 13.93 16.96
N VAL A 107 8.32 12.99 17.70
CA VAL A 107 9.60 13.18 18.39
C VAL A 107 10.71 13.43 17.37
N ALA A 108 10.77 12.67 16.28
CA ALA A 108 11.72 12.90 15.21
C ALA A 108 11.54 14.29 14.55
N ALA A 109 10.30 14.68 14.24
CA ALA A 109 10.00 16.00 13.68
C ALA A 109 10.44 17.13 14.62
N LEU A 110 10.08 17.02 15.89
CA LEU A 110 10.42 18.01 16.90
C LEU A 110 11.94 18.15 17.06
N ALA A 111 12.67 17.02 17.12
CA ALA A 111 14.12 17.03 17.25
C ALA A 111 14.80 17.70 16.04
N THR A 112 14.39 17.35 14.82
CA THR A 112 14.94 17.95 13.59
C THR A 112 14.63 19.44 13.53
N TYR A 113 13.38 19.85 13.76
CA TYR A 113 13.01 21.26 13.69
C TYR A 113 13.60 22.11 14.83
N ALA A 114 13.66 21.59 16.05
CA ALA A 114 14.27 22.31 17.18
C ALA A 114 15.77 22.52 16.96
N CYS A 115 16.49 21.51 16.46
CA CYS A 115 17.91 21.63 16.13
C CYS A 115 18.17 22.77 15.13
N PHE A 116 17.36 22.85 14.08
CA PHE A 116 17.49 23.92 13.09
C PHE A 116 16.97 25.28 13.57
N PHE A 117 15.96 25.30 14.42
CA PHE A 117 15.47 26.54 15.06
C PHE A 117 16.59 27.19 15.88
N PHE A 118 17.29 26.44 16.73
CA PHE A 118 18.43 26.96 17.49
C PHE A 118 19.64 27.27 16.60
N ALA A 119 19.91 26.45 15.58
CA ALA A 119 21.00 26.71 14.63
C ALA A 119 20.79 28.01 13.84
N LEU A 120 19.54 28.42 13.60
CA LEU A 120 19.21 29.69 12.93
C LEU A 120 19.73 30.90 13.71
N PHE A 121 19.62 30.89 15.04
CA PHE A 121 20.12 31.96 15.91
C PHE A 121 21.62 31.78 16.23
N GLY A 122 22.07 30.54 16.45
CA GLY A 122 23.45 30.24 16.86
C GLY A 122 24.49 30.34 15.74
N ARG A 123 24.07 30.32 14.47
CA ARG A 123 24.96 30.41 13.30
C ARG A 123 24.83 31.73 12.53
N GLN A 124 24.26 32.76 13.15
CA GLN A 124 24.30 34.12 12.61
C GLN A 124 25.72 34.67 12.77
N ASN A 125 26.24 35.34 11.73
CA ASN A 125 27.49 36.08 11.84
C ASN A 125 27.23 37.31 12.70
N LEU A 126 27.78 37.32 13.91
CA LEU A 126 27.72 38.47 14.81
C LEU A 126 28.67 39.55 14.29
N ILE A 127 28.30 40.82 14.50
CA ILE A 127 29.02 42.00 14.01
C ILE A 127 30.54 41.86 14.28
N PRO A 128 31.40 42.02 13.25
CA PRO A 128 32.81 41.64 13.28
C PRO A 128 33.69 42.45 14.25
N GLU A 129 33.17 43.48 14.90
CA GLU A 129 33.93 44.36 15.80
C GLU A 129 34.34 43.71 17.12
N LEU A 130 33.78 42.54 17.48
CA LEU A 130 34.06 41.87 18.75
C LEU A 130 34.51 40.41 18.55
N LYS A 131 35.83 40.24 18.36
CA LYS A 131 36.65 39.00 18.49
C LYS A 131 36.94 38.19 17.23
N ALA A 132 38.21 38.30 16.82
CA ALA A 132 39.18 37.22 16.64
C ALA A 132 38.79 36.00 15.78
N GLY A 133 39.38 35.91 14.59
CA GLY A 133 39.81 34.62 14.02
C GLY A 133 38.78 33.81 13.23
N LYS A 134 37.67 34.40 12.79
CA LYS A 134 36.81 33.79 11.75
C LYS A 134 36.97 34.56 10.44
N GLU A 135 37.95 34.16 9.63
CA GLU A 135 38.30 34.80 8.35
C GLU A 135 37.34 34.49 7.19
N ILE A 136 36.17 33.88 7.46
CA ILE A 136 35.19 33.57 6.41
C ILE A 136 33.84 34.13 6.82
N ASP A 137 33.64 35.42 6.52
CA ASP A 137 32.38 36.12 6.70
C ASP A 137 31.49 35.87 5.47
N LEU A 138 30.98 34.65 5.35
CA LEU A 138 30.02 34.31 4.31
C LEU A 138 28.67 34.91 4.67
N ILE A 139 28.25 35.94 3.93
CA ILE A 139 26.91 36.59 4.03
C ILE A 139 25.78 35.55 4.00
N ILE A 140 25.98 34.46 3.27
CA ILE A 140 25.05 33.32 3.17
C ILE A 140 25.70 32.10 3.84
N PRO A 141 25.07 31.48 4.85
CA PRO A 141 25.65 30.32 5.53
C PRO A 141 25.46 29.03 4.71
N ILE A 142 26.25 28.87 3.64
CA ILE A 142 26.15 27.75 2.67
C ILE A 142 26.23 26.38 3.37
N PHE A 143 27.15 26.20 4.33
CA PHE A 143 27.26 24.95 5.09
C PHE A 143 26.02 24.63 5.92
N THR A 144 25.37 25.64 6.51
CA THR A 144 24.13 25.46 7.27
C THR A 144 22.97 25.06 6.34
N ILE A 145 22.92 25.63 5.13
CA ILE A 145 21.93 25.29 4.11
C ILE A 145 22.10 23.84 3.65
N VAL A 146 23.33 23.40 3.35
CA VAL A 146 23.60 22.01 2.96
C VAL A 146 23.26 21.03 4.09
N GLN A 147 23.61 21.36 5.33
CA GLN A 147 23.20 20.56 6.50
C GLN A 147 21.68 20.47 6.62
N PHE A 148 20.97 21.60 6.45
CA PHE A 148 19.52 21.63 6.47
C PHE A 148 18.92 20.71 5.39
N MET A 149 19.38 20.82 4.15
CA MET A 149 18.92 19.96 3.05
C MET A 149 19.15 18.49 3.34
N PHE A 150 20.30 18.12 3.91
CA PHE A 150 20.60 16.73 4.23
C PHE A 150 19.69 16.16 5.33
N PHE A 151 19.56 16.84 6.47
CA PHE A 151 18.79 16.31 7.60
C PHE A 151 17.27 16.42 7.40
N VAL A 152 16.78 17.52 6.83
CA VAL A 152 15.34 17.66 6.51
C VAL A 152 14.97 16.80 5.33
N GLY A 153 15.84 16.71 4.31
CA GLY A 153 15.65 15.79 3.19
C GLY A 153 15.59 14.33 3.63
N TRP A 154 16.52 13.90 4.49
CA TRP A 154 16.49 12.54 5.04
C TRP A 154 15.25 12.28 5.89
N PHE A 155 14.84 13.23 6.73
CA PHE A 155 13.59 13.13 7.48
C PHE A 155 12.38 12.99 6.54
N LYS A 156 12.32 13.79 5.47
CA LYS A 156 11.25 13.76 4.46
C LYS A 156 11.17 12.42 3.74
N VAL A 157 12.30 11.89 3.28
CA VAL A 157 12.36 10.53 2.68
C VAL A 157 11.77 9.48 3.63
N GLY A 158 12.06 9.59 4.93
CA GLY A 158 11.45 8.71 5.94
C GLY A 158 9.92 8.86 6.04
N GLN A 159 9.40 10.09 5.93
CA GLN A 159 7.95 10.33 5.95
C GLN A 159 7.24 9.76 4.72
N ASP A 160 7.85 9.90 3.55
CA ASP A 160 7.26 9.46 2.29
C ASP A 160 7.24 7.92 2.22
N LEU A 161 8.33 7.26 2.62
CA LEU A 161 8.40 5.79 2.70
C LEU A 161 7.43 5.16 3.72
N MET A 162 6.92 5.93 4.68
CA MET A 162 5.94 5.44 5.65
C MET A 162 4.54 5.23 5.04
N ARG A 163 4.24 5.82 3.87
CA ARG A 163 2.91 5.70 3.23
C ARG A 163 3.00 5.23 1.77
N PRO A 164 3.52 4.02 1.51
CA PRO A 164 3.85 3.53 0.16
C PRO A 164 2.64 3.25 -0.77
N PHE A 165 1.40 3.48 -0.29
CA PHE A 165 0.15 3.25 -1.01
C PHE A 165 -0.66 4.55 -1.19
N GLY A 166 0.01 5.70 -1.07
CA GLY A 166 -0.56 7.03 -1.24
C GLY A 166 -0.86 7.38 -2.70
N LEU A 167 -0.71 8.66 -3.02
CA LEU A 167 -0.92 9.24 -4.34
C LEU A 167 0.38 9.79 -4.95
N ASP A 168 1.50 9.62 -4.27
CA ASP A 168 2.78 10.17 -4.67
C ASP A 168 3.34 9.40 -5.88
N ASP A 169 4.24 10.04 -6.64
CA ASP A 169 4.81 9.47 -7.85
C ASP A 169 5.68 8.22 -7.56
N ASP A 170 6.33 8.21 -6.39
CA ASP A 170 7.18 7.10 -5.92
C ASP A 170 6.39 5.97 -5.22
N ASP A 171 5.07 6.13 -5.05
CA ASP A 171 4.23 5.11 -4.44
C ASP A 171 4.03 3.89 -5.36
N ILE A 172 3.83 2.73 -4.74
CA ILE A 172 3.60 1.48 -5.47
C ILE A 172 2.39 1.61 -6.41
N GLU A 173 2.60 1.36 -7.70
CA GLU A 173 1.57 1.38 -8.74
C GLU A 173 0.62 0.18 -8.65
N LEU A 174 -0.24 0.18 -7.63
CA LEU A 174 -1.13 -0.94 -7.36
C LEU A 174 -2.20 -1.12 -8.46
N ASN A 175 -2.60 -0.05 -9.15
CA ASN A 175 -3.50 -0.12 -10.31
C ASN A 175 -2.88 -0.92 -11.45
N TYR A 176 -1.63 -0.63 -11.83
CA TYR A 176 -0.92 -1.35 -12.88
C TYR A 176 -0.72 -2.83 -12.53
N ILE A 177 -0.29 -3.11 -11.29
CA ILE A 177 -0.12 -4.48 -10.81
C ILE A 177 -1.43 -5.26 -10.87
N LEU A 178 -2.56 -4.60 -10.58
CA LEU A 178 -3.88 -5.24 -10.63
C LEU A 178 -4.32 -5.58 -12.03
N ASP A 179 -4.24 -4.62 -12.96
CA ASP A 179 -4.63 -4.84 -14.36
C ASP A 179 -3.76 -5.91 -15.00
N ARG A 180 -2.45 -5.89 -14.75
CA ARG A 180 -1.52 -6.93 -15.19
C ARG A 180 -1.90 -8.31 -14.65
N ASN A 181 -2.11 -8.43 -13.35
CA ASN A 181 -2.48 -9.71 -12.73
C ASN A 181 -3.78 -10.26 -13.30
N PHE A 182 -4.76 -9.40 -13.57
CA PHE A 182 -6.03 -9.79 -14.18
C PHE A 182 -5.81 -10.33 -15.59
N ALA A 183 -5.17 -9.54 -16.47
CA ALA A 183 -4.88 -9.94 -17.84
C ALA A 183 -4.11 -11.28 -17.90
N THR A 184 -3.06 -11.43 -17.09
CA THR A 184 -2.28 -12.67 -17.03
C THR A 184 -3.10 -13.85 -16.50
N SER A 185 -3.94 -13.66 -15.48
CA SER A 185 -4.77 -14.75 -14.93
C SER A 185 -5.79 -15.26 -15.95
N PHE A 186 -6.42 -14.36 -16.71
CA PHE A 186 -7.32 -14.75 -17.79
C PHE A 186 -6.59 -15.43 -18.94
N ALA A 187 -5.42 -14.92 -19.34
CA ALA A 187 -4.62 -15.51 -20.41
C ALA A 187 -4.14 -16.94 -20.08
N ILE A 188 -3.90 -17.25 -18.80
CA ILE A 188 -3.49 -18.60 -18.37
C ILE A 188 -4.69 -19.56 -18.31
N THR A 189 -5.85 -19.07 -17.87
CA THR A 189 -7.02 -19.91 -17.58
C THR A 189 -7.91 -20.12 -18.80
N MET A 190 -8.02 -19.12 -19.66
CA MET A 190 -8.73 -19.26 -20.93
C MET A 190 -7.79 -19.92 -21.94
N PRO A 191 -8.18 -21.02 -22.60
CA PRO A 191 -7.38 -21.60 -23.66
C PRO A 191 -7.20 -20.53 -24.76
N PHE A 192 -5.95 -20.36 -25.21
CA PHE A 192 -5.61 -19.59 -26.41
C PHE A 192 -6.40 -20.18 -27.59
N ASN A 193 -7.57 -19.63 -27.90
CA ASN A 193 -8.28 -20.01 -29.11
C ASN A 193 -7.56 -19.34 -30.28
N TRP A 194 -6.53 -20.00 -30.80
CA TRP A 194 -5.97 -19.69 -32.12
C TRP A 194 -7.03 -20.05 -33.16
N SER A 195 -8.00 -19.17 -33.36
CA SER A 195 -8.87 -19.16 -34.53
C SER A 195 -8.40 -18.02 -35.43
N PHE A 196 -7.31 -18.25 -36.16
CA PHE A 196 -7.12 -17.54 -37.42
C PHE A 196 -8.01 -18.26 -38.44
N GLU A 197 -9.24 -17.78 -38.57
CA GLU A 197 -9.99 -17.86 -39.84
C GLU A 197 -9.85 -16.53 -40.57
#